data_AF-A0A955AQ87-F1
#
_entry.id   AF-A0A955AQ87-F1
#
_cell.length_a   1.000
_cell.length_b   1.000
_cell.length_c   1.000
_cell.angle_alpha   90.00
_cell.angle_beta   90.00
_cell.angle_gamma   90.00
#
_symmetry.space_group_name_H-M   'P 1'
#
loop_
_entity.id
_entity.type
_entity.pdbx_description
1 polymer ?
#
loop_
_entity_poly.entity_id
_entity_poly.type
_entity_poly.pdbx_seq_one_letter_code
_entity_poly.pdbx_strand_id
1 'polypeptide(L)'
;MPQKPRPADYNKPPELLRTSAYDQVSSLLISLLILVGTAVAMLVVIFITGRVFRMPAPPMMLLVEEESGTQNPPGTAQDINEPGIEELEDLAEPDVKDTLAAVTDAVSTVAASLDAVEGVVATRGKGMGDNRKRGNGEDVIPRWERWEIRYTSTTLEAYAKQLEFFQIELGAISPARAAIEYATFRNGVPTKRPADPNVEEDRLYFSWQGRASKFKDQDMTLLRQAGINTAGAIICQFYSKELENVLANVELNKRGDRPLKDIKKTIFGIQPGGSGFEFVVVDIRWR
;
A
#
# COMPACT_ATOMS: atom_id res chain seq x y z
N MET A 1 48.33 73.21 -71.41
CA MET A 1 48.35 73.58 -69.98
C MET A 1 47.76 72.43 -69.18
N PRO A 2 48.48 71.84 -68.20
CA PRO A 2 47.93 70.75 -67.39
C PRO A 2 47.00 71.30 -66.30
N GLN A 3 45.78 70.76 -66.20
CA GLN A 3 44.83 71.12 -65.14
C GLN A 3 45.22 70.47 -63.81
N LYS A 4 45.27 71.30 -62.76
CA LYS A 4 45.57 70.93 -61.38
C LYS A 4 44.45 70.06 -60.80
N PRO A 5 44.75 68.93 -60.12
CA PRO A 5 43.71 68.11 -59.50
C PRO A 5 43.07 68.83 -58.30
N ARG A 6 41.73 68.73 -58.23
CA ARG A 6 40.86 69.33 -57.20
C ARG A 6 40.96 68.50 -55.90
N PRO A 7 41.06 69.12 -54.70
CA PRO A 7 41.18 68.39 -53.45
C PRO A 7 39.89 67.62 -53.11
N ALA A 8 40.06 66.41 -52.57
CA ALA A 8 38.96 65.54 -52.16
C ALA A 8 38.22 66.11 -50.93
N ASP A 9 36.90 66.16 -51.02
CA ASP A 9 35.99 66.68 -50.01
C ASP A 9 35.77 65.62 -48.92
N TYR A 10 36.36 65.82 -47.74
CA TYR A 10 36.42 64.85 -46.64
C TYR A 10 35.17 64.89 -45.72
N ASN A 11 34.11 65.59 -46.11
CA ASN A 11 32.93 65.85 -45.27
C ASN A 11 31.66 65.08 -45.65
N LYS A 12 31.78 63.87 -46.22
CA LYS A 12 30.62 62.98 -46.36
C LYS A 12 30.52 62.05 -45.16
N PRO A 13 29.47 62.13 -44.31
CA PRO A 13 29.25 61.13 -43.28
C PRO A 13 29.08 59.75 -43.95
N PRO A 14 29.58 58.66 -43.32
CA PRO A 14 29.47 57.32 -43.89
C PRO A 14 27.98 57.03 -44.13
N GLU A 15 27.66 56.68 -45.37
CA GLU A 15 26.31 56.35 -45.80
C GLU A 15 25.85 55.12 -45.00
N LEU A 16 25.11 55.38 -43.91
CA LEU A 16 24.52 54.37 -43.06
C LEU A 16 23.71 53.42 -43.94
N LEU A 17 24.11 52.15 -43.97
CA LEU A 17 23.48 51.08 -44.75
C LEU A 17 21.97 51.08 -44.46
N ARG A 18 21.18 51.66 -45.37
CA ARG A 18 19.72 51.63 -45.27
C ARG A 18 19.28 50.21 -45.61
N THR A 19 18.52 49.60 -44.69
CA THR A 19 17.95 48.28 -44.92
C THR A 19 17.00 48.36 -46.11
N SER A 20 17.17 47.46 -47.07
CA SER A 20 16.25 47.36 -48.21
C SER A 20 14.88 46.89 -47.71
N ALA A 21 13.80 47.38 -48.31
CA ALA A 21 12.45 46.92 -48.00
C ALA A 21 12.31 45.40 -48.18
N TYR A 22 13.09 44.81 -49.09
CA TYR A 22 13.16 43.37 -49.28
C TYR A 22 13.76 42.64 -48.07
N ASP A 23 14.82 43.19 -47.48
CA ASP A 23 15.51 42.60 -46.32
C ASP A 23 14.56 42.58 -45.10
N GLN A 24 13.81 43.67 -44.89
CA GLN A 24 12.80 43.76 -43.84
C GLN A 24 11.68 42.72 -44.01
N VAL A 25 11.13 42.55 -45.21
CA VAL A 25 10.07 41.56 -45.47
C VAL A 25 10.61 40.13 -45.34
N SER A 26 11.82 39.88 -45.83
CA SER A 26 12.45 38.56 -45.73
C SER A 26 12.74 38.18 -44.27
N SER A 27 13.26 39.11 -43.46
CA SER A 27 13.49 38.88 -42.03
C SER A 27 12.20 38.65 -41.25
N LEU A 28 11.10 39.32 -41.64
CA LEU A 28 9.78 39.14 -41.01
C LEU A 28 9.21 37.76 -41.33
N LEU A 29 9.32 37.30 -42.57
CA LEU A 29 8.89 35.96 -42.98
C LEU A 29 9.71 34.86 -42.28
N ILE A 30 11.03 35.02 -42.19
CA ILE A 30 11.92 34.07 -41.51
C ILE A 30 11.59 34.04 -40.01
N SER A 31 11.38 35.20 -39.38
CA SER A 31 10.99 35.28 -37.97
C SER A 31 9.65 34.61 -37.69
N LEU A 32 8.66 34.80 -38.56
CA LEU A 32 7.35 34.16 -38.43
C LEU A 32 7.46 32.63 -38.55
N LEU A 33 8.26 32.15 -39.51
CA LEU A 33 8.47 30.72 -39.73
C LEU A 33 9.17 30.06 -38.54
N ILE A 34 10.18 30.71 -37.96
CA ILE A 34 10.87 30.22 -36.75
C ILE A 34 9.92 30.22 -35.54
N LEU A 35 9.10 31.27 -35.37
CA LEU A 35 8.13 31.34 -34.28
C LEU A 35 7.09 30.21 -34.35
N VAL A 36 6.54 29.95 -35.54
CA VAL A 36 5.58 28.84 -35.72
C VAL A 36 6.28 27.49 -35.53
N GLY A 37 7.48 27.31 -36.08
CA GLY A 37 8.25 26.08 -35.94
C GLY A 37 8.57 25.74 -34.48
N THR A 38 8.99 26.74 -33.70
CA THR A 38 9.29 26.57 -32.26
C THR A 38 8.03 26.27 -31.45
N ALA A 39 6.90 26.91 -31.74
CA ALA A 39 5.63 26.63 -31.07
C ALA A 39 5.16 25.18 -31.33
N VAL A 40 5.23 24.71 -32.59
CA VAL A 40 4.88 23.33 -32.93
C VAL A 40 5.85 22.34 -32.27
N ALA A 41 7.15 22.61 -32.27
CA ALA A 41 8.14 21.77 -31.60
C ALA A 41 7.86 21.66 -30.09
N MET A 42 7.51 22.77 -29.43
CA MET A 42 7.14 22.77 -28.01
C MET A 42 5.87 21.93 -27.77
N LEU A 43 4.85 22.05 -28.62
CA LEU A 43 3.64 21.23 -28.54
C LEU A 43 3.96 19.74 -28.74
N VAL A 44 4.87 19.39 -29.65
CA VAL A 44 5.32 18.00 -29.85
C VAL A 44 6.06 17.47 -28.63
N VAL A 45 6.92 18.27 -28.00
CA VAL A 45 7.60 17.87 -26.75
C VAL A 45 6.57 17.65 -25.64
N ILE A 46 5.60 18.55 -25.47
CA ILE A 46 4.51 18.40 -24.49
C ILE A 46 3.66 17.17 -24.83
N PHE A 47 3.39 16.90 -26.10
CA PHE A 47 2.63 15.75 -26.55
C PHE A 47 3.34 14.43 -26.25
N ILE A 48 4.63 14.32 -26.56
CA ILE A 48 5.44 13.13 -26.28
C ILE A 48 5.55 12.91 -24.77
N THR A 49 5.87 13.98 -24.03
CA THR A 49 5.94 13.93 -22.56
C THR A 49 4.59 13.50 -21.98
N GLY A 50 3.49 14.16 -22.36
CA GLY A 50 2.15 13.83 -21.91
C GLY A 50 1.69 12.42 -22.29
N ARG A 51 2.14 11.88 -23.43
CA ARG A 51 1.78 10.53 -23.88
C ARG A 51 2.58 9.43 -23.19
N VAL A 52 3.86 9.68 -22.88
CA VAL A 52 4.70 8.74 -22.14
C VAL A 52 4.31 8.67 -20.66
N PHE A 53 3.86 9.78 -20.08
CA PHE A 53 3.52 9.85 -18.65
C PHE A 53 2.03 9.67 -18.30
N ARG A 54 1.11 9.68 -19.28
CA ARG A 54 -0.30 9.33 -19.04
C ARG A 54 -0.50 7.84 -19.26
N MET A 55 -0.28 7.04 -18.22
CA MET A 55 -0.92 5.73 -18.16
C MET A 55 -2.43 5.97 -18.13
N PRO A 56 -3.22 5.42 -19.07
CA PRO A 56 -4.67 5.44 -18.92
C PRO A 56 -4.97 4.71 -17.62
N ALA A 57 -5.61 5.39 -16.67
CA ALA A 57 -6.22 4.70 -15.53
C ALA A 57 -7.12 3.61 -16.16
N PRO A 58 -6.86 2.31 -15.89
CA PRO A 58 -7.71 1.27 -16.44
C PRO A 58 -9.15 1.59 -16.02
N PRO A 59 -10.14 1.40 -16.91
CA PRO A 59 -11.53 1.61 -16.53
C PRO A 59 -11.76 0.80 -15.26
N MET A 60 -12.20 1.47 -14.19
CA MET A 60 -12.52 0.82 -12.92
C MET A 60 -13.66 -0.15 -13.20
N MET A 61 -13.33 -1.39 -13.55
CA MET A 61 -14.31 -2.45 -13.60
C MET A 61 -14.69 -2.68 -12.14
N LEU A 62 -15.97 -2.47 -11.83
CA LEU A 62 -16.57 -3.00 -10.62
C LEU A 62 -16.48 -4.52 -10.75
N LEU A 63 -15.37 -5.13 -10.28
CA LEU A 63 -15.26 -6.57 -10.22
C LEU A 63 -16.20 -7.05 -9.11
N VAL A 64 -17.43 -7.36 -9.49
CA VAL A 64 -18.32 -8.20 -8.71
C VAL A 64 -17.77 -9.62 -8.84
N GLU A 65 -16.97 -10.03 -7.87
CA GLU A 65 -16.53 -11.42 -7.72
C GLU A 65 -17.72 -12.17 -7.10
N GLU A 66 -18.22 -13.21 -7.78
CA GLU A 66 -19.31 -14.05 -7.25
C GLU A 66 -18.89 -14.70 -5.93
N GLU A 67 -19.87 -14.96 -5.05
CA GLU A 67 -19.67 -15.52 -3.70
C GLU A 67 -18.80 -16.80 -3.79
N SER A 68 -17.58 -16.73 -3.23
CA SER A 68 -16.61 -17.84 -3.29
C SER A 68 -17.14 -19.07 -2.55
N GLY A 69 -17.31 -20.19 -3.25
CA GLY A 69 -17.70 -21.47 -2.65
C GLY A 69 -16.54 -22.44 -2.63
N THR A 70 -16.31 -23.14 -1.52
CA THR A 70 -15.32 -24.25 -1.47
C THR A 70 -16.01 -25.61 -1.64
N GLN A 71 -15.30 -26.55 -2.27
CA GLN A 71 -15.67 -27.98 -2.28
C GLN A 71 -14.85 -28.80 -1.27
N ASN A 72 -13.86 -28.20 -0.59
CA ASN A 72 -12.97 -28.90 0.33
C ASN A 72 -13.68 -29.30 1.64
N PRO A 73 -13.24 -30.39 2.31
CA PRO A 73 -13.76 -30.76 3.62
C PRO A 73 -13.48 -29.65 4.64
N PRO A 74 -14.42 -29.39 5.57
CA PRO A 74 -14.20 -28.40 6.63
C PRO A 74 -12.94 -28.77 7.42
N GLY A 75 -12.04 -27.80 7.58
CA GLY A 75 -10.95 -27.92 8.54
C GLY A 75 -11.49 -27.92 9.95
N THR A 76 -10.80 -28.62 10.86
CA THR A 76 -10.98 -28.34 12.28
C THR A 76 -10.62 -26.88 12.50
N ALA A 77 -11.55 -26.12 13.09
CA ALA A 77 -11.46 -24.69 13.29
C ALA A 77 -10.06 -24.28 13.79
N GLN A 78 -9.51 -23.21 13.22
CA GLN A 78 -8.63 -22.39 14.04
C GLN A 78 -9.53 -21.88 15.14
N ASP A 79 -9.28 -22.29 16.39
CA ASP A 79 -9.71 -21.52 17.55
C ASP A 79 -9.31 -20.08 17.26
N ILE A 80 -10.27 -19.29 16.80
CA ILE A 80 -10.36 -17.91 17.21
C ILE A 80 -10.40 -18.08 18.72
N ASN A 81 -9.26 -17.91 19.40
CA ASN A 81 -9.26 -17.81 20.85
C ASN A 81 -10.13 -16.59 21.16
N GLU A 82 -11.45 -16.78 21.23
CA GLU A 82 -12.25 -16.23 22.29
C GLU A 82 -11.37 -16.41 23.54
N PRO A 83 -11.00 -15.35 24.26
CA PRO A 83 -10.30 -15.55 25.53
C PRO A 83 -11.24 -16.43 26.37
N GLY A 84 -10.92 -17.72 26.37
CA GLY A 84 -11.62 -18.71 27.14
C GLY A 84 -11.50 -18.29 28.58
N ILE A 85 -12.60 -18.40 29.31
CA ILE A 85 -12.75 -18.03 30.71
C ILE A 85 -11.90 -18.96 31.62
N GLU A 86 -10.94 -19.71 31.07
CA GLU A 86 -9.98 -20.56 31.78
C GLU A 86 -8.65 -19.87 32.13
N GLU A 87 -8.39 -18.62 31.73
CA GLU A 87 -7.26 -17.80 32.28
C GLU A 87 -7.68 -16.92 33.48
N LEU A 88 -8.72 -17.30 34.23
CA LEU A 88 -9.16 -16.57 35.44
C LEU A 88 -8.96 -17.34 36.76
N GLU A 89 -8.22 -18.44 36.74
CA GLU A 89 -7.82 -19.15 37.95
C GLU A 89 -6.32 -19.42 37.94
N ASP A 90 -5.57 -18.35 38.24
CA ASP A 90 -4.31 -18.40 39.00
C ASP A 90 -3.94 -16.97 39.47
N LEU A 91 -4.87 -16.36 40.21
CA LEU A 91 -4.48 -15.40 41.26
C LEU A 91 -4.36 -16.17 42.58
N ALA A 92 -3.44 -17.14 42.62
CA ALA A 92 -2.84 -17.52 43.89
C ALA A 92 -1.83 -16.42 44.21
N GLU A 93 -2.18 -15.53 45.13
CA GLU A 93 -1.20 -14.69 45.82
C GLU A 93 -0.09 -15.62 46.35
N PRO A 94 1.18 -15.49 45.91
CA PRO A 94 2.25 -16.13 46.64
C PRO A 94 2.46 -15.35 47.93
N ASP A 95 1.96 -15.91 49.03
CA ASP A 95 2.26 -15.44 50.38
C ASP A 95 3.79 -15.44 50.56
N VAL A 96 4.32 -14.26 50.84
CA VAL A 96 5.75 -13.99 50.97
C VAL A 96 6.28 -14.64 52.24
N LYS A 97 6.70 -15.90 52.14
CA LYS A 97 7.67 -16.57 53.02
C LYS A 97 8.09 -17.91 52.38
N ASP A 98 9.39 -18.05 52.12
CA ASP A 98 10.12 -19.27 51.68
C ASP A 98 10.67 -19.30 50.23
N THR A 99 11.13 -18.16 49.70
CA THR A 99 11.95 -18.06 48.47
C THR A 99 13.48 -18.10 48.72
N LEU A 100 13.95 -18.90 49.68
CA LEU A 100 15.39 -19.04 49.99
C LEU A 100 15.79 -20.50 50.30
N ALA A 101 15.63 -21.41 49.33
CA ALA A 101 16.27 -22.75 49.42
C ALA A 101 16.43 -23.55 48.12
N ALA A 102 15.88 -23.14 46.97
CA ALA A 102 15.81 -24.01 45.78
C ALA A 102 16.50 -23.46 44.53
N VAL A 103 17.68 -22.86 44.68
CA VAL A 103 18.59 -22.57 43.55
C VAL A 103 19.91 -23.27 43.81
N THR A 104 19.96 -24.60 43.70
CA THR A 104 21.25 -25.33 43.61
C THR A 104 21.17 -26.65 42.82
N ASP A 105 20.00 -27.23 42.52
CA ASP A 105 19.96 -28.61 41.95
C ASP A 105 19.53 -28.72 40.48
N ALA A 106 19.61 -27.64 39.69
CA ALA A 106 19.10 -27.59 38.32
C ALA A 106 20.18 -27.41 37.23
N VAL A 107 21.36 -28.01 37.39
CA VAL A 107 22.45 -27.92 36.37
C VAL A 107 22.93 -29.27 35.82
N SER A 108 22.44 -30.42 36.30
CA SER A 108 22.92 -31.75 35.82
C SER A 108 22.01 -32.49 34.83
N THR A 109 20.88 -31.94 34.41
CA THR A 109 19.89 -32.66 33.57
C THR A 109 19.80 -32.15 32.12
N VAL A 110 20.88 -31.61 31.57
CA VAL A 110 20.91 -31.10 30.18
C VAL A 110 21.78 -31.97 29.25
N ALA A 111 22.51 -32.96 29.76
CA ALA A 111 23.38 -33.81 28.93
C ALA A 111 22.77 -35.19 28.57
N ALA A 112 21.60 -35.57 29.11
CA ALA A 112 21.02 -36.90 28.93
C ALA A 112 19.76 -36.95 28.04
N SER A 113 19.31 -35.83 27.45
CA SER A 113 18.15 -35.77 26.56
C SER A 113 18.50 -35.62 25.07
N LEU A 114 19.79 -35.65 24.71
CA LEU A 114 20.27 -35.47 23.34
C LEU A 114 20.58 -36.77 22.57
N ASP A 115 20.38 -37.94 23.19
CA ASP A 115 20.72 -39.25 22.58
C ASP A 115 19.49 -40.17 22.35
N ALA A 116 18.27 -39.60 22.34
CA ALA A 116 17.02 -40.36 22.20
C ALA A 116 16.01 -39.75 21.22
N VAL A 117 16.49 -39.16 20.10
CA VAL A 117 15.62 -38.76 18.98
C VAL A 117 16.22 -39.21 17.64
N GLU A 118 16.46 -40.51 17.52
CA GLU A 118 16.59 -41.17 16.22
C GLU A 118 15.33 -42.05 16.04
N GLY A 119 14.43 -41.62 15.14
CA GLY A 119 13.23 -42.38 14.79
C GLY A 119 11.89 -41.65 14.93
N VAL A 120 11.76 -40.42 14.43
CA VAL A 120 10.43 -39.84 14.15
C VAL A 120 10.21 -39.85 12.64
N VAL A 121 9.40 -40.83 12.24
CA VAL A 121 8.75 -40.94 10.93
C VAL A 121 8.17 -39.59 10.54
N ALA A 122 8.50 -39.14 9.33
CA ALA A 122 7.94 -37.95 8.70
C ALA A 122 6.39 -38.01 8.69
N THR A 123 5.76 -37.34 9.67
CA THR A 123 4.33 -37.05 9.63
C THR A 123 4.11 -35.94 8.61
N ARG A 124 3.82 -36.40 7.38
CA ARG A 124 3.17 -35.65 6.30
C ARG A 124 2.17 -34.64 6.89
N GLY A 125 2.46 -33.35 6.72
CA GLY A 125 1.66 -32.25 7.27
C GLY A 125 0.18 -32.44 6.98
N LYS A 126 -0.59 -32.72 8.03
CA LYS A 126 -2.06 -32.75 7.99
C LYS A 126 -2.50 -31.30 7.80
N GLY A 127 -2.90 -30.94 6.59
CA GLY A 127 -3.34 -29.59 6.26
C GLY A 127 -4.45 -29.15 7.21
N MET A 128 -4.22 -28.02 7.88
CA MET A 128 -5.27 -27.23 8.53
C MET A 128 -6.30 -26.92 7.45
N GLY A 129 -7.51 -27.47 7.58
CA GLY A 129 -8.50 -27.43 6.50
C GLY A 129 -9.13 -26.06 6.28
N ASP A 130 -10.12 -26.04 5.40
CA ASP A 130 -10.72 -24.84 4.81
C ASP A 130 -11.94 -24.38 5.63
N ASN A 131 -11.96 -23.10 6.04
CA ASN A 131 -13.04 -22.51 6.86
C ASN A 131 -14.10 -21.77 6.00
N ARG A 132 -14.00 -21.82 4.67
CA ARG A 132 -14.93 -21.12 3.77
C ARG A 132 -16.28 -21.84 3.71
N LYS A 133 -17.37 -21.08 3.49
CA LYS A 133 -18.73 -21.61 3.32
C LYS A 133 -18.78 -22.53 2.10
N ARG A 134 -19.29 -23.76 2.27
CA ARG A 134 -19.49 -24.71 1.18
C ARG A 134 -20.58 -24.17 0.26
N GLY A 135 -20.28 -23.99 -1.03
CA GLY A 135 -21.17 -23.34 -1.99
C GLY A 135 -20.92 -23.82 -3.42
N ASN A 136 -21.85 -23.52 -4.32
CA ASN A 136 -21.81 -23.91 -5.75
C ASN A 136 -20.93 -22.99 -6.62
N GLY A 137 -20.13 -22.12 -6.01
CA GLY A 137 -19.21 -21.20 -6.70
C GLY A 137 -17.89 -21.87 -7.08
N GLU A 138 -17.12 -21.21 -7.94
CA GLU A 138 -15.74 -21.62 -8.21
C GLU A 138 -14.91 -21.60 -6.91
N ASP A 139 -13.97 -22.54 -6.77
CA ASP A 139 -13.08 -22.65 -5.60
C ASP A 139 -11.99 -21.55 -5.61
N VAL A 140 -12.44 -20.30 -5.56
CA VAL A 140 -11.61 -19.11 -5.51
C VAL A 140 -11.40 -18.72 -4.05
N ILE A 141 -10.15 -18.44 -3.67
CA ILE A 141 -9.87 -17.90 -2.33
C ILE A 141 -10.34 -16.44 -2.31
N PRO A 142 -11.23 -16.06 -1.38
CA PRO A 142 -11.79 -14.71 -1.33
C PRO A 142 -10.71 -13.67 -1.01
N ARG A 143 -10.96 -12.42 -1.41
CA ARG A 143 -9.99 -11.30 -1.30
C ARG A 143 -9.42 -11.13 0.11
N TRP A 144 -10.26 -11.26 1.16
CA TRP A 144 -9.84 -11.13 2.56
C TRP A 144 -8.84 -12.20 3.02
N GLU A 145 -8.85 -13.39 2.41
CA GLU A 145 -7.89 -14.45 2.69
C GLU A 145 -6.71 -14.44 1.70
N ARG A 146 -6.99 -14.11 0.43
CA ARG A 146 -6.04 -14.11 -0.69
C ARG A 146 -5.02 -12.98 -0.59
N TRP A 147 -5.43 -11.81 -0.12
CA TRP A 147 -4.61 -10.61 -0.18
C TRP A 147 -3.72 -10.44 1.05
N GLU A 148 -2.54 -9.84 0.84
CA GLU A 148 -1.61 -9.42 1.88
C GLU A 148 -1.01 -8.07 1.47
N ILE A 149 -1.08 -7.09 2.37
CA ILE A 149 -0.52 -5.76 2.12
C ILE A 149 0.81 -5.63 2.85
N ARG A 150 1.88 -5.30 2.10
CA ARG A 150 3.21 -5.06 2.64
C ARG A 150 3.58 -3.60 2.53
N TYR A 151 3.68 -2.98 3.70
CA TYR A 151 4.19 -1.63 3.85
C TYR A 151 5.72 -1.64 3.89
N THR A 152 6.34 -0.61 3.31
CA THR A 152 7.81 -0.46 3.22
C THR A 152 8.31 0.80 3.95
N SER A 153 7.43 1.46 4.72
CA SER A 153 7.72 2.74 5.38
C SER A 153 8.74 2.63 6.52
N THR A 154 9.68 3.57 6.52
CA THR A 154 10.72 3.67 7.55
C THR A 154 10.23 4.45 8.78
N THR A 155 9.52 5.56 8.58
CA THR A 155 9.04 6.47 9.65
C THR A 155 7.54 6.36 9.88
N LEU A 156 7.09 6.74 11.09
CA LEU A 156 5.67 6.78 11.46
C LEU A 156 4.88 7.78 10.59
N GLU A 157 5.45 8.96 10.33
CA GLU A 157 4.81 10.00 9.53
C GLU A 157 4.65 9.60 8.06
N ALA A 158 5.66 8.96 7.46
CA ALA A 158 5.56 8.46 6.09
C ALA A 158 4.48 7.39 5.98
N TYR A 159 4.38 6.54 6.99
CA TYR A 159 3.34 5.52 7.08
C TYR A 159 1.93 6.14 7.24
N ALA A 160 1.74 7.11 8.13
CA ALA A 160 0.47 7.82 8.28
C ALA A 160 0.04 8.54 6.99
N LYS A 161 0.99 9.13 6.26
CA LYS A 161 0.73 9.73 4.93
C LYS A 161 0.30 8.71 3.89
N GLN A 162 0.84 7.48 3.93
CA GLN A 162 0.38 6.40 3.05
C GLN A 162 -1.05 6.00 3.38
N LEU A 163 -1.37 5.80 4.67
CA LEU A 163 -2.74 5.49 5.10
C LEU A 163 -3.72 6.59 4.68
N GLU A 164 -3.34 7.86 4.88
CA GLU A 164 -4.15 9.02 4.46
C GLU A 164 -4.37 9.06 2.95
N PHE A 165 -3.31 8.89 2.15
CA PHE A 165 -3.39 8.97 0.70
C PHE A 165 -4.37 7.94 0.12
N PHE A 166 -4.36 6.73 0.67
CA PHE A 166 -5.28 5.66 0.28
C PHE A 166 -6.62 5.72 1.02
N GLN A 167 -6.82 6.70 1.90
CA GLN A 167 -8.01 6.82 2.75
C GLN A 167 -8.32 5.54 3.55
N ILE A 168 -7.26 4.85 3.99
CA ILE A 168 -7.37 3.67 4.85
C ILE A 168 -7.66 4.17 6.27
N GLU A 169 -8.75 3.67 6.86
CA GLU A 169 -9.09 3.98 8.24
C GLU A 169 -8.49 2.92 9.16
N LEU A 170 -7.95 3.34 10.30
CA LEU A 170 -7.59 2.40 11.37
C LEU A 170 -8.79 2.23 12.29
N GLY A 171 -9.04 1.01 12.75
CA GLY A 171 -10.02 0.76 13.80
C GLY A 171 -9.46 -0.07 14.94
N ALA A 172 -9.93 0.24 16.14
CA ALA A 172 -9.70 -0.55 17.34
C ALA A 172 -11.01 -1.21 17.75
N ILE A 173 -11.04 -2.53 17.71
CA ILE A 173 -12.15 -3.35 18.19
C ILE A 173 -11.84 -3.73 19.62
N SER A 174 -12.48 -3.06 20.58
CA SER A 174 -12.26 -3.31 22.01
C SER A 174 -13.30 -4.28 22.55
N PRO A 175 -12.90 -5.41 23.17
CA PRO A 175 -13.86 -6.35 23.78
C PRO A 175 -14.63 -5.69 24.94
N ALA A 176 -14.02 -4.74 25.64
CA ALA A 176 -14.62 -4.05 26.78
C ALA A 176 -15.76 -3.07 26.41
N ARG A 177 -15.80 -2.55 25.17
CA ARG A 177 -16.81 -1.57 24.74
C ARG A 177 -17.75 -2.08 23.66
N ALA A 178 -17.54 -3.31 23.17
CA ALA A 178 -18.31 -3.94 22.09
C ALA A 178 -18.57 -2.98 20.90
N ALA A 179 -17.62 -2.09 20.62
CA ALA A 179 -17.74 -1.04 19.63
C ALA A 179 -16.42 -0.87 18.90
N ILE A 180 -16.51 -0.52 17.62
CA ILE A 180 -15.36 -0.22 16.77
C ILE A 180 -15.09 1.28 16.89
N GLU A 181 -13.88 1.66 17.29
CA GLU A 181 -13.45 3.05 17.30
C GLU A 181 -12.55 3.30 16.07
N TYR A 182 -12.94 4.23 15.20
CA TYR A 182 -12.20 4.54 13.98
C TYR A 182 -11.28 5.75 14.16
N ALA A 183 -10.13 5.72 13.48
CA ALA A 183 -9.27 6.86 13.25
C ALA A 183 -9.12 7.12 11.75
N THR A 184 -9.39 8.36 11.36
CA THR A 184 -9.12 8.89 10.02
C THR A 184 -7.89 9.80 10.07
N PHE A 185 -7.28 10.04 8.92
CA PHE A 185 -6.07 10.87 8.84
C PHE A 185 -6.38 12.16 8.09
N ARG A 186 -5.79 13.26 8.56
CA ARG A 186 -5.79 14.55 7.85
C ARG A 186 -4.43 15.22 8.05
N ASN A 187 -3.73 15.49 6.95
CA ASN A 187 -2.36 16.00 6.91
C ASN A 187 -1.38 15.17 7.77
N GLY A 188 -1.52 13.85 7.78
CA GLY A 188 -0.73 12.90 8.56
C GLY A 188 -1.12 12.81 10.04
N VAL A 189 -2.14 13.55 10.48
CA VAL A 189 -2.60 13.57 11.88
C VAL A 189 -3.83 12.68 12.04
N PRO A 190 -3.79 11.68 12.95
CA PRO A 190 -4.93 10.80 13.19
C PRO A 190 -5.99 11.52 14.05
N THR A 191 -7.24 11.46 13.62
CA THR A 191 -8.40 12.03 14.31
C THR A 191 -9.45 10.95 14.53
N LYS A 192 -10.02 10.89 15.74
CA LYS A 192 -11.08 9.93 16.06
C LYS A 192 -12.35 10.22 15.27
N ARG A 193 -12.89 9.20 14.61
CA ARG A 193 -14.21 9.20 13.99
C ARG A 193 -15.13 8.28 14.80
N PRO A 194 -16.29 8.76 15.30
CA PRO A 194 -17.26 7.88 15.93
C PRO A 194 -17.82 6.89 14.90
N ALA A 195 -17.98 5.63 15.30
CA ALA A 195 -18.76 4.66 14.54
C ALA A 195 -20.26 5.05 14.58
N ASP A 196 -20.94 4.90 13.46
CA ASP A 196 -22.40 4.96 13.45
C ASP A 196 -22.92 3.57 13.86
N PRO A 197 -23.62 3.43 15.00
CA PRO A 197 -24.12 2.14 15.45
C PRO A 197 -25.18 1.54 14.53
N ASN A 198 -25.72 2.30 13.58
CA ASN A 198 -26.75 1.82 12.64
C ASN A 198 -26.16 1.33 11.31
N VAL A 199 -24.85 1.43 11.12
CA VAL A 199 -24.18 1.04 9.88
C VAL A 199 -23.41 -0.25 10.11
N GLU A 200 -23.84 -1.32 9.45
CA GLU A 200 -23.06 -2.56 9.40
C GLU A 200 -21.75 -2.32 8.63
N GLU A 201 -20.66 -2.86 9.18
CA GLU A 201 -19.32 -2.66 8.62
C GLU A 201 -18.98 -3.78 7.63
N ASP A 202 -19.38 -3.59 6.37
CA ASP A 202 -19.18 -4.54 5.26
C ASP A 202 -17.88 -4.28 4.46
N ARG A 203 -17.04 -3.35 4.92
CA ARG A 203 -15.78 -3.06 4.25
C ARG A 203 -14.77 -4.17 4.47
N LEU A 204 -13.92 -4.37 3.47
CA LEU A 204 -12.77 -5.25 3.60
C LEU A 204 -11.86 -4.70 4.69
N TYR A 205 -11.57 -5.53 5.70
CA TYR A 205 -10.63 -5.19 6.75
C TYR A 205 -9.50 -6.20 6.83
N PHE A 206 -8.32 -5.73 7.21
CA PHE A 206 -7.18 -6.57 7.51
C PHE A 206 -6.70 -6.32 8.93
N SER A 207 -6.30 -7.39 9.61
CA SER A 207 -5.67 -7.33 10.92
C SER A 207 -4.27 -7.92 10.85
N TRP A 208 -3.43 -7.53 11.80
CA TRP A 208 -2.07 -8.05 11.89
C TRP A 208 -2.06 -9.44 12.51
N GLN A 209 -1.63 -10.44 11.73
CA GLN A 209 -1.38 -11.79 12.24
C GLN A 209 -0.06 -11.82 13.00
N GLY A 210 -0.10 -12.24 14.28
CA GLY A 210 1.09 -12.38 15.13
C GLY A 210 1.25 -11.32 16.22
N ARG A 211 2.15 -11.61 17.18
CA ARG A 211 2.28 -10.82 18.42
C ARG A 211 3.02 -9.50 18.20
N ALA A 212 3.95 -9.42 17.24
CA ALA A 212 4.76 -8.23 16.98
C ALA A 212 5.03 -8.01 15.48
N SER A 213 4.52 -6.90 14.95
CA SER A 213 4.90 -6.35 13.64
C SER A 213 5.16 -4.88 13.85
N LYS A 214 6.27 -4.35 13.32
CA LYS A 214 6.60 -2.92 13.40
C LYS A 214 5.40 -2.03 13.03
N PHE A 215 4.64 -2.44 12.01
CA PHE A 215 3.47 -1.70 11.53
C PHE A 215 2.25 -1.80 12.46
N LYS A 216 2.11 -2.92 13.18
CA LYS A 216 1.11 -3.04 14.24
C LYS A 216 1.38 -2.04 15.37
N ASP A 217 2.63 -1.90 15.78
CA ASP A 217 3.02 -0.92 16.80
C ASP A 217 2.84 0.53 16.31
N GLN A 218 3.06 0.77 15.01
CA GLN A 218 2.76 2.05 14.38
C GLN A 218 1.25 2.35 14.39
N ASP A 219 0.40 1.39 14.02
CA ASP A 219 -1.06 1.54 14.08
C ASP A 219 -1.52 1.82 15.51
N MET A 220 -1.00 1.09 16.50
CA MET A 220 -1.26 1.35 17.92
C MET A 220 -0.92 2.78 18.31
N THR A 221 0.24 3.26 17.85
CA THR A 221 0.72 4.61 18.16
C THR A 221 -0.20 5.66 17.55
N LEU A 222 -0.61 5.49 16.29
CA LEU A 222 -1.52 6.42 15.60
C LEU A 222 -2.91 6.43 16.25
N LEU A 223 -3.45 5.26 16.63
CA LEU A 223 -4.73 5.16 17.34
C LEU A 223 -4.67 5.87 18.71
N ARG A 224 -3.59 5.68 19.47
CA ARG A 224 -3.40 6.38 20.75
C ARG A 224 -3.27 7.89 20.57
N GLN A 225 -2.61 8.37 19.50
CA GLN A 225 -2.56 9.79 19.17
C GLN A 225 -3.94 10.39 18.86
N ALA A 226 -4.86 9.60 18.30
CA ALA A 226 -6.26 9.99 18.12
C ALA A 226 -7.10 9.91 19.42
N GLY A 227 -6.51 9.50 20.55
CA GLY A 227 -7.21 9.33 21.83
C GLY A 227 -8.04 8.05 21.91
N ILE A 228 -7.71 7.03 21.11
CA ILE A 228 -8.38 5.72 21.11
C ILE A 228 -7.61 4.75 22.01
N ASN A 229 -8.33 3.97 22.83
CA ASN A 229 -7.70 2.97 23.68
C ASN A 229 -7.39 1.70 22.87
N THR A 230 -6.12 1.29 22.83
CA THR A 230 -5.67 0.11 22.10
C THR A 230 -5.40 -1.09 23.02
N ALA A 231 -5.57 -0.95 24.33
CA ALA A 231 -5.27 -2.02 25.29
C ALA A 231 -6.27 -3.18 25.12
N GLY A 232 -5.76 -4.37 24.79
CA GLY A 232 -6.59 -5.54 24.51
C GLY A 232 -7.47 -5.43 23.26
N ALA A 233 -7.28 -4.38 22.45
CA ALA A 233 -8.06 -4.17 21.23
C ALA A 233 -7.46 -4.93 20.05
N ILE A 234 -8.33 -5.48 19.20
CA ILE A 234 -7.93 -5.98 17.88
C ILE A 234 -7.82 -4.78 16.94
N ILE A 235 -6.67 -4.66 16.30
CA ILE A 235 -6.37 -3.53 15.42
C ILE A 235 -6.63 -3.98 14.00
N CYS A 236 -7.47 -3.23 13.31
CA CYS A 236 -7.89 -3.49 11.95
C CYS A 236 -7.64 -2.26 11.07
N GLN A 237 -7.38 -2.51 9.80
CA GLN A 237 -7.29 -1.51 8.74
C GLN A 237 -8.47 -1.69 7.81
N PHE A 238 -9.28 -0.66 7.60
CA PHE A 238 -10.50 -0.69 6.80
C PHE A 238 -10.27 -0.05 5.44
N TYR A 239 -10.62 -0.78 4.38
CA TYR A 239 -10.41 -0.41 2.99
C TYR A 239 -11.74 -0.01 2.37
N SER A 240 -11.79 1.17 1.74
CA SER A 240 -12.99 1.60 1.01
C SER A 240 -13.28 0.67 -0.18
N LYS A 241 -14.54 0.60 -0.61
CA LYS A 241 -14.92 -0.19 -1.80
C LYS A 241 -14.19 0.28 -3.07
N GLU A 242 -13.91 1.58 -3.16
CA GLU A 242 -13.10 2.14 -4.24
C GLU A 242 -11.68 1.58 -4.20
N LEU A 243 -11.04 1.58 -3.02
CA LEU A 243 -9.69 1.05 -2.87
C LEU A 243 -9.63 -0.46 -3.11
N GLU A 244 -10.63 -1.20 -2.66
CA GLU A 244 -10.79 -2.62 -2.94
C GLU A 244 -10.81 -2.89 -4.45
N ASN A 245 -11.57 -2.10 -5.22
CA ASN A 245 -11.61 -2.22 -6.68
C ASN A 245 -10.27 -1.86 -7.32
N VAL A 246 -9.55 -0.86 -6.80
CA VAL A 246 -8.19 -0.53 -7.28
C VAL A 246 -7.27 -1.74 -7.11
N LEU A 247 -7.23 -2.34 -5.92
CA LEU A 247 -6.40 -3.53 -5.65
C LEU A 247 -6.77 -4.71 -6.55
N ALA A 248 -8.07 -4.96 -6.74
CA ALA A 248 -8.55 -6.01 -7.63
C ALA A 248 -8.10 -5.80 -9.09
N ASN A 249 -8.12 -4.56 -9.57
CA ASN A 249 -7.64 -4.22 -10.91
C ASN A 249 -6.12 -4.40 -11.04
N VAL A 250 -5.34 -4.05 -10.01
CA VAL A 250 -3.89 -4.27 -10.02
C VAL A 250 -3.56 -5.77 -10.01
N GLU A 251 -4.29 -6.59 -9.24
CA GLU A 251 -4.18 -8.06 -9.26
C GLU A 251 -4.53 -8.62 -10.65
N LEU A 252 -5.64 -8.17 -11.23
CA LEU A 252 -6.10 -8.57 -12.56
C LEU A 252 -5.03 -8.30 -13.63
N ASN A 253 -4.46 -7.09 -13.62
CA ASN A 253 -3.43 -6.69 -14.57
C ASN A 253 -2.15 -7.52 -14.40
N LYS A 254 -1.79 -7.90 -13.17
CA LYS A 254 -0.59 -8.71 -12.90
C LYS A 254 -0.79 -10.18 -13.27
N ARG A 255 -1.97 -10.76 -13.02
CA ARG A 255 -2.25 -12.18 -13.32
C ARG A 255 -2.37 -12.46 -14.82
N GLY A 256 -2.77 -11.46 -15.61
CA GLY A 256 -3.07 -11.64 -17.03
C GLY A 256 -4.17 -12.67 -17.26
N ASP A 257 -3.91 -13.65 -18.12
CA ASP A 257 -4.90 -14.67 -18.51
C ASP A 257 -5.05 -15.83 -17.52
N ARG A 258 -4.22 -15.90 -16.47
CA ARG A 258 -4.30 -16.98 -15.48
C ARG A 258 -5.58 -16.89 -14.67
N PRO A 259 -6.33 -17.98 -14.48
CA PRO A 259 -7.62 -17.94 -13.81
C PRO A 259 -7.46 -17.64 -12.31
N LEU A 260 -8.48 -16.99 -11.74
CA LEU A 260 -8.43 -16.47 -10.36
C LEU A 260 -8.32 -17.59 -9.31
N LYS A 261 -8.89 -18.77 -9.60
CA LYS A 261 -8.84 -19.97 -8.76
C LYS A 261 -7.42 -20.51 -8.52
N ASP A 262 -6.48 -20.22 -9.43
CA ASP A 262 -5.09 -20.71 -9.31
C ASP A 262 -4.28 -19.83 -8.36
N ILE A 263 -4.80 -18.67 -7.95
CA ILE A 263 -4.12 -17.78 -7.02
C ILE A 263 -4.31 -18.31 -5.60
N LYS A 264 -3.19 -18.55 -4.93
CA LYS A 264 -3.14 -18.87 -3.50
C LYS A 264 -3.02 -17.60 -2.65
N LYS A 265 -2.14 -16.68 -3.04
CA LYS A 265 -1.90 -15.42 -2.29
C LYS A 265 -1.44 -14.33 -3.24
N THR A 266 -1.93 -13.11 -3.07
CA THR A 266 -1.46 -11.91 -3.77
C THR A 266 -0.86 -10.95 -2.77
N ILE A 267 0.41 -10.61 -2.97
CA ILE A 267 1.17 -9.73 -2.10
C ILE A 267 1.25 -8.36 -2.78
N PHE A 268 0.58 -7.38 -2.19
CA PHE A 268 0.65 -5.99 -2.61
C PHE A 268 1.76 -5.27 -1.85
N GLY A 269 2.44 -4.37 -2.53
CA GLY A 269 3.38 -3.42 -1.97
C GLY A 269 2.97 -2.01 -2.33
N ILE A 270 3.50 -1.04 -1.59
CA ILE A 270 3.30 0.38 -1.86
C ILE A 270 4.60 0.95 -2.40
N GLN A 271 4.49 1.68 -3.51
CA GLN A 271 5.61 2.41 -4.11
C GLN A 271 5.25 3.88 -4.33
N PRO A 272 6.25 4.78 -4.38
CA PRO A 272 6.00 6.17 -4.76
C PRO A 272 5.57 6.24 -6.24
N GLY A 273 4.48 6.95 -6.49
CA GLY A 273 3.91 7.19 -7.83
C GLY A 273 3.87 8.69 -8.15
N GLY A 274 3.46 9.03 -9.38
CA GLY A 274 3.50 10.41 -9.89
C GLY A 274 2.76 11.45 -9.05
N SER A 275 1.64 11.08 -8.43
CA SER A 275 0.81 11.96 -7.57
C SER A 275 0.88 11.62 -6.08
N GLY A 276 1.76 10.71 -5.65
CA GLY A 276 1.84 10.26 -4.26
C GLY A 276 2.29 8.81 -4.15
N PHE A 277 1.34 7.91 -3.92
CA PHE A 277 1.60 6.47 -3.75
C PHE A 277 0.74 5.64 -4.70
N GLU A 278 1.21 4.45 -5.02
CA GLU A 278 0.44 3.47 -5.78
C GLU A 278 0.65 2.07 -5.26
N PHE A 279 -0.39 1.24 -5.37
CA PHE A 279 -0.31 -0.17 -5.07
C PHE A 279 0.25 -0.92 -6.28
N VAL A 280 1.20 -1.80 -6.00
CA VAL A 280 1.75 -2.74 -6.98
C VAL A 280 1.71 -4.14 -6.44
N VAL A 281 1.53 -5.12 -7.32
CA VAL A 281 1.67 -6.53 -6.94
C VAL A 281 3.15 -6.89 -6.95
N VAL A 282 3.68 -7.13 -5.76
CA VAL A 282 5.08 -7.55 -5.55
C VAL A 282 5.24 -9.01 -5.98
N ASP A 283 4.29 -9.86 -5.57
CA ASP A 283 4.35 -11.30 -5.84
C ASP A 283 2.94 -11.91 -5.88
N ILE A 284 2.78 -12.96 -6.69
CA ILE A 284 1.58 -13.80 -6.70
C ILE A 284 2.04 -15.23 -6.47
N ARG A 285 1.57 -15.82 -5.37
CA ARG A 285 1.76 -17.23 -5.08
C ARG A 285 0.63 -18.01 -5.72
N TRP A 286 1.01 -18.98 -6.54
CA TRP A 286 0.11 -19.89 -7.22
C TRP A 286 -0.10 -21.16 -6.40
N ARG A 287 -1.18 -21.88 -6.69
CA ARG A 287 -1.42 -23.23 -6.17
C ARG A 287 -0.50 -24.26 -6.80
#